data_AF-A0A239RNC7-F1
#
_entry.id   AF-A0A239RNC7-F1
#
_cell.length_a   1.000
_cell.length_b   1.000
_cell.length_c   1.000
_cell.angle_alpha   90.00
_cell.angle_beta   90.00
_cell.angle_gamma   90.00
#
_symmetry.space_group_name_H-M   'P 1'
#
loop_
_entity.id
_entity.type
_entity.pdbx_description
1 polymer ?
#
loop_
_entity_poly.entity_id
_entity_poly.type
_entity_poly.pdbx_seq_one_letter_code
_entity_poly.pdbx_strand_id
1 'polypeptide(L)'
;MALRYFKEDYPELHVIAAGSLLEFALEELPSFGVGRIRSLYMYPFSFDEFLMAQGLGLTVDFKRKAMADAPLTESAHKVLIEQLRSFYLVGGMPAAVTEWVETHSYIEVSHIHNEIIDTYSDDFSKYKKRFSPVLLRQVLRSTALQAGKKFVYATAARDTKSTVVKEALHLLTLAGLVTPVKHTDAHGIPLGAEENESYVKYLFFDLGVMQTMLNIPAGDILMATEVDFVNKGGASEMFAGLEMMKYSDCFMKPDLLEKPSAFDPRGQATLTLTGKIRMTLCGKIKLTPECDCHSGAFL
;
A
#
# COMPACT_ATOMS: atom_id res chain seq x y z
N MET A 1 10.32 28.28 5.07
CA MET A 1 11.36 29.17 4.50
C MET A 1 12.81 28.84 4.91
N ALA A 2 13.07 28.06 5.96
CA ALA A 2 14.45 27.77 6.40
C ALA A 2 15.23 26.79 5.48
N LEU A 3 14.57 25.79 4.87
CA LEU A 3 15.23 24.73 4.09
C LEU A 3 16.02 25.24 2.87
N ARG A 4 15.60 26.38 2.29
CA ARG A 4 16.31 26.99 1.16
C ARG A 4 17.71 27.46 1.56
N TYR A 5 17.84 28.12 2.70
CA TYR A 5 19.11 28.69 3.16
C TYR A 5 20.14 27.60 3.47
N PHE A 6 19.72 26.47 4.03
CA PHE A 6 20.61 25.32 4.20
C PHE A 6 21.19 24.82 2.88
N LYS A 7 20.42 24.83 1.79
CA LYS A 7 20.93 24.38 0.49
C LYS A 7 21.85 25.41 -0.18
N GLU A 8 21.58 26.71 -0.02
CA GLU A 8 22.29 27.80 -0.72
C GLU A 8 23.52 28.27 0.05
N ASP A 9 23.41 28.48 1.37
CA ASP A 9 24.45 29.13 2.18
C ASP A 9 25.32 28.14 2.97
N TYR A 10 24.80 26.93 3.25
CA TYR A 10 25.49 25.91 4.08
C TYR A 10 25.43 24.50 3.45
N PRO A 11 25.96 24.30 2.22
CA PRO A 11 25.84 23.04 1.48
C PRO A 11 26.47 21.81 2.17
N GLU A 12 27.33 22.03 3.16
CA GLU A 12 27.94 21.01 4.01
C GLU A 12 26.98 20.41 5.05
N LEU A 13 25.87 21.08 5.35
CA LEU A 13 24.87 20.61 6.32
C LEU A 13 23.78 19.79 5.62
N HIS A 14 23.75 18.49 5.92
CA HIS A 14 22.69 17.60 5.47
C HIS A 14 21.47 17.71 6.40
N VAL A 15 20.35 18.22 5.87
CA VAL A 15 19.09 18.35 6.62
C VAL A 15 18.08 17.32 6.10
N ILE A 16 17.56 16.51 7.03
CA ILE A 16 16.45 15.58 6.77
C ILE A 16 15.27 16.03 7.62
N ALA A 17 14.13 16.26 6.97
CA ALA A 17 12.86 16.52 7.64
C ALA A 17 11.97 15.29 7.45
N ALA A 18 11.46 14.75 8.55
CA ALA A 18 10.51 13.64 8.55
C ALA A 18 9.31 14.00 9.42
N GLY A 19 8.14 13.51 9.04
CA GLY A 19 6.91 13.68 9.81
C GLY A 19 5.78 12.88 9.18
N SER A 20 4.94 12.27 10.02
CA SER A 20 3.65 11.76 9.59
C SER A 20 2.84 12.95 9.05
N LEU A 21 2.22 12.80 7.87
CA LEU A 21 1.35 13.83 7.28
C LEU A 21 2.12 15.08 6.75
N LEU A 22 3.41 14.94 6.43
CA LEU A 22 4.25 16.04 5.94
C LEU A 22 3.69 16.73 4.69
N GLU A 23 3.08 15.98 3.77
CA GLU A 23 2.52 16.53 2.53
C GLU A 23 1.48 17.63 2.78
N PHE A 24 0.70 17.54 3.86
CA PHE A 24 -0.26 18.58 4.24
C PHE A 24 0.39 19.83 4.79
N ALA A 25 1.38 19.65 5.66
CA ALA A 25 2.13 20.78 6.19
C ALA A 25 2.80 21.55 5.05
N LEU A 26 3.15 20.85 3.97
CA LEU A 26 3.70 21.46 2.76
C LEU A 26 2.64 22.16 1.89
N GLU A 27 1.42 21.64 1.81
CA GLU A 27 0.32 22.25 1.04
C GLU A 27 -0.16 23.59 1.65
N GLU A 28 -0.07 23.73 2.98
CA GLU A 28 -0.39 25.00 3.66
C GLU A 28 0.73 26.05 3.57
N LEU A 29 1.93 25.68 3.07
CA LEU A 29 3.03 26.63 2.94
C LEU A 29 2.84 27.53 1.70
N PRO A 30 2.91 28.86 1.87
CA PRO A 30 2.73 29.81 0.75
C PRO A 30 3.84 29.73 -0.31
N SER A 31 4.98 29.11 0.00
CA SER A 31 6.07 28.87 -0.93
C SER A 31 6.79 27.58 -0.58
N PHE A 32 6.67 26.60 -1.48
CA PHE A 32 7.45 25.37 -1.47
C PHE A 32 8.76 25.61 -2.22
N GLY A 33 9.90 25.18 -1.66
CA GLY A 33 11.22 25.41 -2.24
C GLY A 33 11.50 24.58 -3.49
N VAL A 34 10.87 24.93 -4.61
CA VAL A 34 10.99 24.22 -5.90
C VAL A 34 12.46 24.06 -6.30
N GLY A 35 12.86 22.84 -6.63
CA GLY A 35 14.22 22.46 -7.03
C GLY A 35 15.25 22.36 -5.91
N ARG A 36 14.87 22.59 -4.65
CA ARG A 36 15.80 22.60 -3.48
C ARG A 36 15.50 21.53 -2.45
N ILE A 37 14.32 20.92 -2.54
CA ILE A 37 13.86 19.87 -1.64
C ILE A 37 13.73 18.60 -2.48
N ARG A 38 14.24 17.49 -1.96
CA ARG A 38 14.03 16.15 -2.51
C ARG A 38 13.14 15.38 -1.54
N SER A 39 12.06 14.81 -2.04
CA SER A 39 11.18 13.93 -1.27
C SER A 39 11.65 12.48 -1.38
N LEU A 40 11.46 11.74 -0.30
CA LEU A 40 11.65 10.29 -0.23
C LEU A 40 10.35 9.69 0.30
N TYR A 41 9.80 8.74 -0.43
CA TYR A 41 8.58 8.04 -0.06
C TYR A 41 8.93 6.72 0.63
N MET A 42 8.40 6.53 1.84
CA MET A 42 8.59 5.33 2.64
C MET A 42 7.25 4.69 2.93
N TYR A 43 7.23 3.35 2.90
CA TYR A 43 6.03 2.54 3.11
C TYR A 43 6.25 1.53 4.24
N PRO A 44 5.18 0.92 4.76
CA PRO A 44 5.30 -0.26 5.62
C PRO A 44 6.10 -1.36 4.91
N PHE A 45 6.73 -2.24 5.69
CA PHE A 45 7.56 -3.33 5.21
C PHE A 45 6.86 -4.14 4.11
N SER A 46 7.62 -4.47 3.09
CA SER A 46 7.28 -5.47 2.09
C SER A 46 7.24 -6.87 2.72
N PHE A 47 6.67 -7.82 1.99
CA PHE A 47 6.70 -9.21 2.44
C PHE A 47 8.13 -9.74 2.59
N ASP A 48 9.07 -9.31 1.73
CA ASP A 48 10.48 -9.67 1.86
C ASP A 48 11.10 -9.10 3.13
N GLU A 49 10.83 -7.84 3.45
CA GLU A 49 11.33 -7.20 4.68
C GLU A 49 10.74 -7.84 5.94
N PHE A 50 9.46 -8.23 5.90
CA PHE A 50 8.84 -9.00 6.97
C PHE A 50 9.51 -10.37 7.19
N LEU A 51 9.83 -11.09 6.12
CA LEU A 51 10.59 -12.35 6.23
C LEU A 51 12.00 -12.11 6.76
N MET A 52 12.69 -11.07 6.27
CA MET A 52 14.04 -10.72 6.73
C MET A 52 14.06 -10.33 8.21
N ALA A 53 13.06 -9.58 8.69
CA ALA A 53 12.92 -9.19 10.10
C ALA A 53 12.80 -10.40 11.05
N GLN A 54 12.22 -11.50 10.57
CA GLN A 54 12.12 -12.78 11.31
C GLN A 54 13.37 -13.66 11.17
N GLY A 55 14.42 -13.20 10.49
CA GLY A 55 15.63 -13.99 10.24
C GLY A 55 15.50 -15.01 9.09
N LEU A 56 14.44 -14.93 8.28
CA LEU A 56 14.19 -15.85 7.15
C LEU A 56 14.88 -15.41 5.84
N GLY A 57 16.07 -14.82 5.92
CA GLY A 57 16.80 -14.30 4.75
C GLY A 57 17.07 -15.35 3.67
N LEU A 58 17.41 -16.59 4.06
CA LEU A 58 17.58 -17.69 3.10
C LEU A 58 16.30 -18.01 2.34
N THR A 59 15.15 -17.96 3.01
CA THR A 59 13.83 -18.17 2.39
C THR A 59 13.53 -17.09 1.34
N VAL A 60 13.91 -15.84 1.63
CA VAL A 60 13.80 -14.73 0.67
C VAL A 60 14.69 -14.98 -0.56
N ASP A 61 15.92 -15.44 -0.37
CA ASP A 61 16.82 -15.77 -1.48
C ASP A 61 16.26 -16.90 -2.35
N PHE A 62 15.68 -17.94 -1.74
CA PHE A 62 15.01 -19.01 -2.49
C PHE A 62 13.79 -18.50 -3.25
N LYS A 63 12.94 -17.66 -2.61
CA LYS A 63 11.78 -17.03 -3.26
C LYS A 63 12.21 -16.23 -4.50
N ARG A 64 13.27 -15.42 -4.39
CA ARG A 64 13.77 -14.56 -5.49
C ARG A 64 14.35 -15.35 -6.66
N LYS A 65 14.93 -16.52 -6.39
CA LYS A 65 15.47 -17.42 -7.44
C LYS A 65 14.40 -18.29 -8.10
N ALA A 66 13.18 -18.33 -7.55
CA ALA A 66 12.11 -19.16 -8.08
C ALA A 66 11.66 -18.62 -9.44
N MET A 67 11.64 -19.50 -10.44
CA MET A 67 11.15 -19.19 -11.79
C MET A 67 10.00 -20.14 -12.16
N ALA A 68 9.30 -19.87 -13.26
CA ALA A 68 8.16 -20.69 -13.67
C ALA A 68 8.56 -22.12 -14.08
N ASP A 69 9.77 -22.25 -14.63
CA ASP A 69 10.45 -23.49 -15.01
C ASP A 69 11.22 -24.14 -13.85
N ALA A 70 11.59 -23.36 -12.82
CA ALA A 70 12.22 -23.82 -11.59
C ALA A 70 11.40 -23.38 -10.36
N PRO A 71 10.25 -24.03 -10.09
CA PRO A 71 9.39 -23.66 -8.97
C PRO A 71 10.04 -24.01 -7.62
N LEU A 72 9.54 -23.36 -6.57
CA LEU A 72 9.92 -23.69 -5.19
C LEU A 72 9.59 -25.15 -4.87
N THR A 73 10.42 -25.76 -4.03
CA THR A 73 10.10 -27.05 -3.40
C THR A 73 8.82 -26.94 -2.59
N GLU A 74 8.02 -28.01 -2.54
CA GLU A 74 6.75 -28.05 -1.81
C GLU A 74 6.87 -27.60 -0.35
N SER A 75 7.95 -27.98 0.34
CA SER A 75 8.22 -27.55 1.72
C SER A 75 8.42 -26.05 1.84
N ALA A 76 9.28 -25.46 1.01
CA ALA A 76 9.52 -24.02 0.97
C ALA A 76 8.25 -23.24 0.60
N HIS A 77 7.45 -23.77 -0.33
CA HIS A 77 6.16 -23.16 -0.71
C HIS A 77 5.19 -23.13 0.47
N LYS A 78 5.04 -24.23 1.23
CA LYS A 78 4.19 -24.27 2.42
C LYS A 78 4.61 -23.27 3.50
N VAL A 79 5.92 -23.17 3.77
CA VAL A 79 6.46 -22.18 4.71
C VAL A 79 6.11 -20.76 4.25
N LEU A 80 6.27 -20.45 2.96
CA LEU A 80 5.93 -19.12 2.42
C LEU A 80 4.43 -18.82 2.50
N ILE A 81 3.57 -19.81 2.29
CA ILE A 81 2.11 -19.67 2.45
C ILE A 81 1.74 -19.37 3.91
N GLU A 82 2.34 -20.07 4.88
CA GLU A 82 2.12 -19.81 6.32
C GLU A 82 2.60 -18.42 6.73
N GLN A 83 3.76 -18.01 6.22
CA GLN A 83 4.30 -16.67 6.44
C GLN A 83 3.43 -15.59 5.78
N LEU A 84 2.89 -15.86 4.59
CA LEU A 84 1.97 -14.93 3.91
C LEU A 84 0.67 -14.77 4.69
N ARG A 85 0.11 -15.84 5.26
CA ARG A 85 -1.05 -15.76 6.15
C ARG A 85 -0.75 -14.91 7.39
N SER A 86 0.42 -15.09 7.98
CA SER A 86 0.86 -14.26 9.12
C SER A 86 1.00 -12.80 8.70
N PHE A 87 1.59 -12.53 7.53
CA PHE A 87 1.72 -11.17 6.99
C PHE A 87 0.37 -10.51 6.69
N TYR A 88 -0.67 -11.27 6.32
CA TYR A 88 -2.01 -10.71 6.14
C TYR A 88 -2.63 -10.23 7.45
N LEU A 89 -2.22 -10.82 8.58
CA LEU A 89 -2.68 -10.43 9.91
C LEU A 89 -1.81 -9.35 10.54
N VAL A 90 -0.49 -9.45 10.35
CA VAL A 90 0.50 -8.53 10.95
C VAL A 90 0.71 -7.28 10.11
N GLY A 91 0.60 -7.38 8.79
CA GLY A 91 0.97 -6.30 7.88
C GLY A 91 2.47 -5.99 7.88
N GLY A 92 2.81 -4.81 7.39
CA GLY A 92 4.18 -4.30 7.28
C GLY A 92 4.48 -3.15 8.24
N MET A 93 3.55 -2.74 9.11
CA MET A 93 3.80 -1.62 10.03
C MET A 93 4.98 -1.96 10.95
N PRO A 94 6.06 -1.15 11.02
CA PRO A 94 7.27 -1.54 11.77
C PRO A 94 7.02 -1.89 13.24
N ALA A 95 6.11 -1.17 13.91
CA ALA A 95 5.72 -1.48 15.30
C ALA A 95 5.02 -2.84 15.40
N ALA A 96 4.11 -3.16 14.48
CA ALA A 96 3.41 -4.45 14.44
C ALA A 96 4.36 -5.61 14.10
N VAL A 97 5.29 -5.40 13.17
CA VAL A 97 6.31 -6.40 12.83
C VAL A 97 7.24 -6.66 14.01
N THR A 98 7.65 -5.63 14.74
CA THR A 98 8.49 -5.76 15.95
C THR A 98 7.75 -6.57 17.00
N GLU A 99 6.50 -6.20 17.31
CA GLU A 99 5.65 -6.93 18.27
C GLU A 99 5.48 -8.40 17.87
N TRP A 100 5.23 -8.68 16.58
CA TRP A 100 5.13 -10.05 16.07
C TRP A 100 6.41 -10.85 16.28
N VAL A 101 7.58 -10.27 15.96
CA VAL A 101 8.88 -10.93 16.12
C VAL A 101 9.19 -11.25 17.58
N GLU A 102 8.75 -10.39 18.51
CA GLU A 102 9.01 -10.55 19.94
C GLU A 102 8.02 -11.52 20.61
N THR A 103 6.72 -11.40 20.33
CA THR A 103 5.68 -12.13 21.08
C THR A 103 5.01 -13.27 20.32
N HIS A 104 5.10 -13.27 18.99
CA HIS A 104 4.38 -14.20 18.10
C HIS A 104 2.86 -14.24 18.39
N SER A 105 2.31 -13.14 18.91
CA SER A 105 0.91 -13.04 19.33
C SER A 105 0.12 -12.12 18.40
N TYR A 106 -0.84 -12.68 17.66
CA TYR A 106 -1.76 -11.87 16.84
C TYR A 106 -2.63 -10.92 17.67
N ILE A 107 -2.85 -11.25 18.96
CA ILE A 107 -3.63 -10.40 19.87
C ILE A 107 -2.85 -9.13 20.19
N GLU A 108 -1.57 -9.25 20.57
CA GLU A 108 -0.74 -8.08 20.88
C GLU A 108 -0.52 -7.21 19.65
N VAL A 109 -0.28 -7.84 18.49
CA VAL A 109 -0.23 -7.12 17.20
C VAL A 109 -1.53 -6.36 16.92
N SER A 110 -2.69 -6.92 17.25
CA SER A 110 -3.97 -6.23 17.09
C SER A 110 -4.11 -5.02 18.02
N HIS A 111 -3.54 -5.06 19.23
CA HIS A 111 -3.49 -3.90 20.11
C HIS A 111 -2.67 -2.77 19.47
N ILE A 112 -1.49 -3.09 18.93
CA ILE A 112 -0.65 -2.12 18.19
C ILE A 112 -1.39 -1.53 16.98
N HIS A 113 -2.12 -2.34 16.22
CA HIS A 113 -2.94 -1.84 15.12
C HIS A 113 -4.02 -0.86 15.57
N ASN A 114 -4.71 -1.15 16.68
CA ASN A 114 -5.72 -0.24 17.22
C ASN A 114 -5.10 1.07 17.69
N GLU A 115 -3.95 1.03 18.35
CA GLU A 115 -3.20 2.24 18.74
C GLU A 115 -2.81 3.09 17.52
N ILE A 116 -2.37 2.45 16.43
CA ILE A 116 -2.07 3.14 15.16
C ILE A 116 -3.33 3.80 14.58
N ILE A 117 -4.45 3.07 14.53
CA ILE A 117 -5.73 3.58 14.03
C ILE A 117 -6.22 4.77 14.85
N ASP A 118 -6.12 4.68 16.18
CA ASP A 118 -6.53 5.74 17.10
C ASP A 118 -5.64 6.96 16.96
N THR A 119 -4.31 6.78 16.88
CA THR A 119 -3.35 7.87 16.68
C THR A 119 -3.63 8.65 15.38
N TYR A 120 -3.88 7.95 14.27
CA TYR A 120 -4.28 8.61 13.02
C TYR A 120 -5.64 9.30 13.14
N SER A 121 -6.60 8.68 13.83
CA SER A 121 -7.93 9.24 14.05
C SER A 121 -7.91 10.51 14.91
N ASP A 122 -7.00 10.58 15.89
CA ASP A 122 -6.79 11.76 16.74
C ASP A 122 -6.14 12.90 15.95
N ASP A 123 -5.19 12.56 15.07
CA ASP A 123 -4.61 13.52 14.13
C ASP A 123 -5.66 14.10 13.17
N PHE A 124 -6.80 13.43 12.96
CA PHE A 124 -7.88 14.00 12.16
C PHE A 124 -8.47 15.28 12.75
N SER A 125 -8.30 15.48 14.06
CA SER A 125 -8.73 16.70 14.74
C SER A 125 -8.02 17.97 14.24
N LYS A 126 -6.80 17.83 13.67
CA LYS A 126 -6.07 18.92 13.01
C LYS A 126 -6.83 19.46 11.79
N TYR A 127 -7.70 18.66 11.19
CA TYR A 127 -8.47 19.01 9.99
C TYR A 127 -9.86 19.59 10.26
N LYS A 128 -10.24 19.83 11.53
CA LYS A 128 -11.58 20.32 11.93
C LYS A 128 -12.06 21.57 11.17
N LYS A 129 -11.13 22.40 10.67
CA LYS A 129 -11.45 23.61 9.90
C LYS A 129 -12.00 23.31 8.49
N ARG A 130 -11.67 22.16 7.89
CA ARG A 130 -12.08 21.77 6.54
C ARG A 130 -13.07 20.60 6.53
N PHE A 131 -12.89 19.62 7.42
CA PHE A 131 -13.75 18.42 7.49
C PHE A 131 -14.04 17.97 8.92
N SER A 132 -15.19 17.32 9.10
CA SER A 132 -15.50 16.62 10.34
C SER A 132 -14.58 15.40 10.51
N PRO A 133 -13.89 15.24 11.65
CA PRO A 133 -13.12 14.02 11.94
C PRO A 133 -13.96 12.74 11.86
N VAL A 134 -15.26 12.84 12.16
CA VAL A 134 -16.20 11.72 12.05
C VAL A 134 -16.33 11.27 10.59
N LEU A 135 -16.44 12.22 9.66
CA LEU A 135 -16.53 11.90 8.23
C LEU A 135 -15.24 11.24 7.73
N LEU A 136 -14.06 11.76 8.11
CA LEU A 136 -12.79 11.16 7.73
C LEU A 136 -12.67 9.70 8.20
N ARG A 137 -13.07 9.42 9.45
CA ARG A 137 -13.13 8.03 9.96
C ARG A 137 -14.11 7.15 9.19
N GLN A 138 -15.30 7.67 8.86
CA GLN A 138 -16.29 6.93 8.08
C GLN A 138 -15.78 6.60 6.67
N VAL A 139 -15.16 7.57 6.01
CA VAL A 139 -14.60 7.40 4.65
C VAL A 139 -13.41 6.43 4.67
N LEU A 140 -12.50 6.56 5.64
CA LEU A 140 -11.37 5.62 5.82
C LEU A 140 -11.87 4.19 6.09
N ARG A 141 -12.87 4.02 6.97
CA ARG A 141 -13.47 2.69 7.19
C ARG A 141 -14.14 2.16 5.92
N SER A 142 -14.76 3.02 5.14
CA SER A 142 -15.38 2.64 3.88
C SER A 142 -14.36 2.19 2.83
N THR A 143 -13.15 2.77 2.81
CA THR A 143 -12.09 2.30 1.89
C THR A 143 -11.67 0.88 2.23
N ALA A 144 -11.56 0.53 3.51
CA ALA A 144 -11.29 -0.85 3.94
C ALA A 144 -12.43 -1.81 3.54
N LEU A 145 -13.70 -1.42 3.76
CA LEU A 145 -14.87 -2.26 3.42
C LEU A 145 -15.03 -2.50 1.92
N GLN A 146 -14.56 -1.58 1.08
CA GLN A 146 -14.68 -1.62 -0.38
C GLN A 146 -13.38 -2.06 -1.06
N ALA A 147 -12.39 -2.57 -0.31
CA ALA A 147 -11.11 -3.00 -0.84
C ALA A 147 -11.26 -4.03 -1.99
N GLY A 148 -10.51 -3.81 -3.08
CA GLY A 148 -10.57 -4.61 -4.31
C GLY A 148 -11.82 -4.43 -5.18
N LYS A 149 -12.67 -3.44 -4.87
CA LYS A 149 -13.86 -3.10 -5.67
C LYS A 149 -13.84 -1.62 -6.03
N LYS A 150 -14.58 -1.25 -7.08
CA LYS A 150 -14.85 0.15 -7.40
C LYS A 150 -15.43 0.85 -6.17
N PHE A 151 -14.83 1.98 -5.80
CA PHE A 151 -15.30 2.75 -4.67
C PHE A 151 -16.63 3.46 -4.98
N VAL A 152 -17.63 3.21 -4.16
CA VAL A 152 -18.96 3.84 -4.27
C VAL A 152 -19.08 4.94 -3.21
N TYR A 153 -19.08 6.19 -3.65
CA TYR A 153 -19.13 7.35 -2.74
C TYR A 153 -20.39 7.38 -1.86
N ALA A 154 -21.53 6.94 -2.39
CA ALA A 154 -22.81 6.93 -1.68
C ALA A 154 -22.85 5.95 -0.49
N THR A 155 -22.06 4.87 -0.53
CA THR A 155 -22.00 3.90 0.58
C THR A 155 -21.02 4.33 1.67
N ALA A 156 -20.10 5.25 1.37
CA ALA A 156 -19.11 5.74 2.32
C ALA A 156 -19.72 6.64 3.41
N ALA A 157 -20.66 7.49 3.03
CA ALA A 157 -21.41 8.32 3.96
C ALA A 157 -22.79 8.65 3.38
N ARG A 158 -23.83 7.96 3.87
CA ARG A 158 -25.20 8.02 3.33
C ARG A 158 -25.80 9.42 3.31
N ASP A 159 -25.48 10.23 4.31
CA ASP A 159 -26.04 11.59 4.49
C ASP A 159 -25.11 12.68 3.94
N THR A 160 -24.06 12.31 3.20
CA THR A 160 -23.04 13.26 2.70
C THR A 160 -23.00 13.25 1.17
N LYS A 161 -22.86 14.43 0.58
CA LYS A 161 -22.71 14.57 -0.88
C LYS A 161 -21.42 13.90 -1.35
N SER A 162 -21.46 13.23 -2.49
CA SER A 162 -20.29 12.55 -3.08
C SER A 162 -19.08 13.47 -3.30
N THR A 163 -19.30 14.77 -3.55
CA THR A 163 -18.22 15.77 -3.69
C THR A 163 -17.40 15.90 -2.41
N VAL A 164 -18.07 15.96 -1.25
CA VAL A 164 -17.43 16.06 0.07
C VAL A 164 -16.68 14.77 0.40
N VAL A 165 -17.22 13.61 0.01
CA VAL A 165 -16.53 12.32 0.14
C VAL A 165 -15.27 12.27 -0.74
N LYS A 166 -15.33 12.79 -1.97
CA LYS A 166 -14.17 12.87 -2.87
C LYS A 166 -13.06 13.76 -2.29
N GLU A 167 -13.42 14.89 -1.69
CA GLU A 167 -12.45 15.75 -1.01
C GLU A 167 -11.87 15.09 0.24
N ALA A 168 -12.68 14.38 1.02
CA ALA A 168 -12.20 13.60 2.16
C ALA A 168 -11.22 12.48 1.74
N LEU A 169 -11.50 11.76 0.65
CA LEU A 169 -10.58 10.77 0.06
C LEU A 169 -9.29 11.40 -0.42
N HIS A 170 -9.37 12.59 -1.02
CA HIS A 170 -8.18 13.33 -1.43
C HIS A 170 -7.29 13.66 -0.23
N LEU A 171 -7.87 14.12 0.88
CA LEU A 171 -7.11 14.32 2.11
C LEU A 171 -6.50 13.01 2.62
N LEU A 172 -7.27 11.92 2.72
CA LEU A 172 -6.73 10.63 3.14
C LEU A 172 -5.61 10.12 2.21
N THR A 173 -5.63 10.51 0.94
CA THR A 173 -4.56 10.21 -0.03
C THR A 173 -3.29 11.03 0.24
N LEU A 174 -3.43 12.33 0.52
CA LEU A 174 -2.31 13.18 0.96
C LEU A 174 -1.74 12.73 2.32
N ALA A 175 -2.56 12.09 3.14
CA ALA A 175 -2.10 11.46 4.39
C ALA A 175 -1.28 10.20 4.19
N GLY A 176 -1.27 9.62 2.98
CA GLY A 176 -0.72 8.30 2.73
C GLY A 176 -1.51 7.17 3.39
N LEU A 177 -2.75 7.43 3.84
CA LEU A 177 -3.62 6.41 4.46
C LEU A 177 -4.37 5.59 3.42
N VAL A 178 -4.61 6.17 2.25
CA VAL A 178 -5.17 5.46 1.10
C VAL A 178 -4.43 5.85 -0.17
N THR A 179 -4.35 4.94 -1.13
CA THR A 179 -3.76 5.22 -2.46
C THR A 179 -4.79 4.92 -3.55
N PRO A 180 -5.15 5.90 -4.39
CA PRO A 180 -6.07 5.66 -5.49
C PRO A 180 -5.41 4.78 -6.56
N VAL A 181 -6.18 3.84 -7.09
CA VAL A 181 -5.84 3.04 -8.27
C VAL A 181 -6.87 3.38 -9.33
N LYS A 182 -6.42 4.07 -10.38
CA LYS A 182 -7.30 4.50 -11.47
C LYS A 182 -7.36 3.44 -12.55
N HIS A 183 -8.54 3.24 -13.12
CA HIS A 183 -8.69 2.40 -14.31
C HIS A 183 -8.01 3.06 -15.51
N THR A 184 -7.38 2.26 -16.38
CA THR A 184 -6.92 2.67 -17.72
C THR A 184 -7.20 1.58 -18.74
N ASP A 185 -7.59 1.96 -19.96
CA ASP A 185 -7.78 1.00 -21.04
C ASP A 185 -6.44 0.55 -21.66
N ALA A 186 -5.37 1.33 -21.46
CA ALA A 186 -3.99 0.99 -21.80
C ALA A 186 -3.82 0.48 -23.25
N HIS A 187 -4.33 1.19 -24.25
CA HIS A 187 -4.09 0.90 -25.66
C HIS A 187 -2.74 1.40 -26.16
N GLY A 188 -2.05 2.25 -25.40
CA GLY A 188 -0.75 2.81 -25.75
C GLY A 188 0.01 3.36 -24.55
N ILE A 189 1.22 3.87 -24.81
CA ILE A 189 2.04 4.60 -23.85
C ILE A 189 1.89 6.11 -24.07
N PRO A 190 1.83 6.93 -23.00
CA PRO A 190 1.83 6.56 -21.59
C PRO A 190 0.48 5.99 -21.13
N LEU A 191 0.49 5.04 -20.19
CA LEU A 191 -0.73 4.37 -19.69
C LEU A 191 -1.74 5.36 -19.07
N GLY A 192 -1.28 6.48 -18.52
CA GLY A 192 -2.14 7.52 -17.94
C GLY A 192 -2.95 8.32 -18.98
N ALA A 193 -2.68 8.17 -20.28
CA ALA A 193 -3.41 8.89 -21.32
C ALA A 193 -4.90 8.48 -21.42
N GLU A 194 -5.22 7.26 -21.01
CA GLU A 194 -6.56 6.68 -21.06
C GLU A 194 -7.12 6.41 -19.66
N GLU A 195 -6.70 7.21 -18.67
CA GLU A 195 -7.19 7.06 -17.31
C GLU A 195 -8.68 7.41 -17.20
N ASN A 196 -9.41 6.61 -16.43
CA ASN A 196 -10.82 6.79 -16.17
C ASN A 196 -11.05 7.17 -14.71
N GLU A 197 -11.20 8.47 -14.44
CA GLU A 197 -11.47 9.00 -13.11
C GLU A 197 -12.83 8.56 -12.52
N SER A 198 -13.75 8.03 -13.35
CA SER A 198 -15.04 7.54 -12.88
C SER A 198 -14.98 6.14 -12.25
N TYR A 199 -13.87 5.42 -12.48
CA TYR A 199 -13.61 4.10 -11.92
C TYR A 199 -12.29 4.14 -11.15
N VAL A 200 -12.41 4.26 -9.83
CA VAL A 200 -11.27 4.32 -8.91
C VAL A 200 -11.48 3.29 -7.81
N LYS A 201 -10.42 2.53 -7.53
CA LYS A 201 -10.29 1.71 -6.33
C LYS A 201 -9.33 2.40 -5.36
N TYR A 202 -9.36 2.02 -4.10
CA TYR A 202 -8.43 2.55 -3.11
C TYR A 202 -7.70 1.41 -2.42
N LEU A 203 -6.37 1.52 -2.38
CA LEU A 203 -5.53 0.71 -1.53
C LEU A 203 -5.48 1.32 -0.13
N PHE A 204 -5.76 0.53 0.89
CA PHE A 204 -5.43 0.87 2.27
C PHE A 204 -3.92 0.80 2.51
N PHE A 205 -3.37 1.66 3.37
CA PHE A 205 -1.91 1.78 3.57
C PHE A 205 -1.22 0.52 4.10
N ASP A 206 -1.94 -0.32 4.84
CA ASP A 206 -1.41 -1.56 5.41
C ASP A 206 -2.49 -2.65 5.51
N LEU A 207 -2.11 -3.90 5.22
CA LEU A 207 -3.03 -5.05 5.27
C LEU A 207 -3.46 -5.41 6.69
N GLY A 208 -2.53 -5.55 7.63
CA GLY A 208 -2.82 -5.99 9.00
C GLY A 208 -3.71 -4.97 9.72
N VAL A 209 -3.41 -3.69 9.53
CA VAL A 209 -4.26 -2.60 10.03
C VAL A 209 -5.64 -2.62 9.39
N MET A 210 -5.73 -2.85 8.07
CA MET A 210 -7.01 -2.98 7.38
C MET A 210 -7.85 -4.14 7.94
N GLN A 211 -7.26 -5.33 8.14
CA GLN A 211 -7.98 -6.47 8.70
C GLN A 211 -8.48 -6.18 10.12
N THR A 212 -7.66 -5.53 10.93
CA THR A 212 -8.02 -5.13 12.30
C THR A 212 -9.18 -4.13 12.30
N MET A 213 -9.15 -3.12 11.41
CA MET A 213 -10.24 -2.15 11.25
C MET A 213 -11.56 -2.80 10.83
N LEU A 214 -11.50 -3.91 10.09
CA LEU A 214 -12.66 -4.69 9.67
C LEU A 214 -13.13 -5.68 10.74
N ASN A 215 -12.44 -5.78 11.89
CA ASN A 215 -12.68 -6.76 12.94
C ASN A 215 -12.71 -8.21 12.44
N ILE A 216 -11.82 -8.56 11.49
CA ILE A 216 -11.73 -9.94 10.99
C ILE A 216 -10.98 -10.78 12.02
N PRO A 217 -11.59 -11.85 12.57
CA PRO A 217 -10.90 -12.75 13.49
C PRO A 217 -9.68 -13.40 12.82
N ALA A 218 -8.56 -13.49 13.55
CA ALA A 218 -7.36 -14.14 13.03
C ALA A 218 -7.60 -15.58 12.56
N GLY A 219 -8.48 -16.32 13.27
CA GLY A 219 -8.88 -17.67 12.91
C GLY A 219 -9.45 -17.79 11.49
N ASP A 220 -10.22 -16.80 11.03
CA ASP A 220 -10.85 -16.81 9.69
C ASP A 220 -9.83 -16.66 8.55
N ILE A 221 -8.62 -16.19 8.86
CA ILE A 221 -7.51 -16.06 7.91
C ILE A 221 -6.59 -17.27 8.02
N LEU A 222 -6.27 -17.72 9.24
CA LEU A 222 -5.38 -18.86 9.47
C LEU A 222 -6.00 -20.19 9.02
N MET A 223 -7.30 -20.37 9.23
CA MET A 223 -8.03 -21.59 8.88
C MET A 223 -8.56 -21.56 7.44
N ALA A 224 -8.37 -20.47 6.71
CA ALA A 224 -8.79 -20.37 5.31
C ALA A 224 -8.02 -21.39 4.47
N THR A 225 -8.76 -22.15 3.65
CA THR A 225 -8.14 -23.02 2.65
C THR A 225 -7.32 -22.17 1.68
N GLU A 226 -6.32 -22.76 1.03
CA GLU A 226 -5.54 -22.04 0.01
C GLU A 226 -6.45 -21.47 -1.10
N VAL A 227 -7.51 -22.20 -1.45
CA VAL A 227 -8.52 -21.78 -2.43
C VAL A 227 -9.31 -20.58 -1.92
N ASP A 228 -9.73 -20.58 -0.65
CA ASP A 228 -10.46 -19.45 -0.06
C ASP A 228 -9.56 -18.21 0.11
N PHE A 229 -8.29 -18.42 0.48
CA PHE A 229 -7.31 -17.35 0.65
C PHE A 229 -7.02 -16.64 -0.68
N VAL A 230 -6.90 -17.40 -1.77
CA VAL A 230 -6.76 -16.86 -3.13
C VAL A 230 -8.07 -16.19 -3.60
N ASN A 231 -9.23 -16.76 -3.27
CA ASN A 231 -10.55 -16.23 -3.65
C ASN A 231 -11.05 -15.05 -2.80
N LYS A 232 -10.35 -14.67 -1.73
CA LYS A 232 -10.52 -13.35 -1.07
C LYS A 232 -9.89 -12.25 -1.93
N GLY A 233 -10.42 -12.05 -3.14
CA GLY A 233 -9.84 -11.19 -4.19
C GLY A 233 -9.47 -9.80 -3.71
N GLY A 234 -10.22 -9.21 -2.77
CA GLY A 234 -9.91 -7.89 -2.22
C GLY A 234 -8.60 -7.83 -1.44
N ALA A 235 -8.34 -8.78 -0.53
CA ALA A 235 -7.09 -8.79 0.25
C ALA A 235 -5.88 -9.16 -0.63
N SER A 236 -6.07 -10.04 -1.60
CA SER A 236 -5.03 -10.42 -2.57
C SER A 236 -4.66 -9.28 -3.52
N GLU A 237 -5.64 -8.55 -4.04
CA GLU A 237 -5.41 -7.34 -4.84
C GLU A 237 -4.72 -6.26 -4.01
N MET A 238 -5.16 -6.06 -2.77
CA MET A 238 -4.52 -5.16 -1.80
C MET A 238 -3.04 -5.50 -1.58
N PHE A 239 -2.74 -6.76 -1.30
CA PHE A 239 -1.38 -7.25 -1.16
C PHE A 239 -0.54 -6.95 -2.39
N ALA A 240 -1.07 -7.27 -3.57
CA ALA A 240 -0.35 -7.05 -4.81
C ALA A 240 -0.06 -5.58 -5.08
N GLY A 241 -1.05 -4.70 -4.93
CA GLY A 241 -0.89 -3.27 -5.15
C GLY A 241 0.13 -2.66 -4.19
N LEU A 242 0.06 -3.03 -2.91
CA LEU A 242 1.01 -2.56 -1.90
C LEU A 242 2.43 -3.03 -2.16
N GLU A 243 2.64 -4.30 -2.52
CA GLU A 243 3.99 -4.79 -2.86
C GLU A 243 4.55 -4.03 -4.06
N MET A 244 3.76 -3.80 -5.11
CA MET A 244 4.23 -3.05 -6.27
C MET A 244 4.63 -1.61 -5.92
N MET A 245 3.90 -0.94 -5.02
CA MET A 245 4.30 0.38 -4.51
C MET A 245 5.63 0.32 -3.75
N LYS A 246 5.81 -0.68 -2.90
CA LYS A 246 7.01 -0.81 -2.05
C LYS A 246 8.28 -1.11 -2.84
N TYR A 247 8.17 -1.83 -3.96
CA TYR A 247 9.31 -2.08 -4.87
C TYR A 247 9.51 -0.98 -5.93
N SER A 248 8.70 0.09 -5.91
CA SER A 248 8.87 1.23 -6.81
C SER A 248 9.99 2.17 -6.35
N ASP A 249 10.41 3.08 -7.23
CA ASP A 249 11.44 4.07 -6.91
C ASP A 249 10.99 5.00 -5.77
N CYS A 250 11.75 5.03 -4.68
CA CYS A 250 11.51 5.86 -3.51
C CYS A 250 11.54 7.37 -3.77
N PHE A 251 12.06 7.82 -4.92
CA PHE A 251 12.05 9.23 -5.34
C PHE A 251 10.79 9.63 -6.11
N MET A 252 9.95 8.69 -6.49
CA MET A 252 8.71 8.95 -7.21
C MET A 252 7.49 8.64 -6.34
N LYS A 253 6.50 9.55 -6.36
CA LYS A 253 5.20 9.24 -5.80
C LYS A 253 4.55 8.15 -6.65
N PRO A 254 4.11 7.02 -6.08
CA PRO A 254 3.53 5.94 -6.85
C PRO A 254 2.21 6.41 -7.46
N ASP A 255 2.07 6.20 -8.77
CA ASP A 255 0.84 6.39 -9.51
C ASP A 255 0.38 5.02 -10.01
N LEU A 256 -0.70 4.50 -9.40
CA LEU A 256 -1.17 3.15 -9.65
C LEU A 256 -2.29 3.15 -10.67
N LEU A 257 -2.11 2.34 -11.72
CA LEU A 257 -3.12 2.13 -12.73
C LEU A 257 -3.55 0.65 -12.75
N GLU A 258 -4.80 0.41 -13.08
CA GLU A 258 -5.33 -0.93 -13.27
C GLU A 258 -5.99 -1.04 -14.64
N LYS A 259 -5.69 -2.13 -15.34
CA LYS A 259 -6.46 -2.57 -16.49
C LYS A 259 -7.34 -3.72 -16.04
N PRO A 260 -8.67 -3.66 -16.14
CA PRO A 260 -9.51 -4.77 -15.75
C PRO A 260 -9.23 -5.95 -16.67
N SER A 261 -9.05 -7.11 -16.05
CA SER A 261 -8.98 -8.36 -16.79
C SER A 261 -10.32 -8.55 -17.52
N ALA A 262 -10.29 -8.63 -18.85
CA ALA A 262 -11.38 -9.25 -19.59
C ALA A 262 -11.46 -10.71 -19.14
N PHE A 263 -12.35 -10.99 -18.19
CA PHE A 263 -12.72 -12.31 -17.66
C PHE A 263 -11.69 -13.43 -17.97
N ASP A 264 -10.58 -13.50 -17.21
CA ASP A 264 -9.74 -14.70 -17.24
C ASP A 264 -10.52 -15.79 -16.50
N PRO A 265 -10.87 -16.93 -17.13
CA PRO A 265 -11.58 -18.03 -16.49
C PRO A 265 -10.83 -18.65 -15.27
N ARG A 266 -9.62 -18.17 -14.95
CA ARG A 266 -8.80 -18.60 -13.81
C ARG A 266 -8.76 -17.61 -12.62
N GLY A 267 -9.52 -16.51 -12.65
CA GLY A 267 -9.67 -15.62 -11.48
C GLY A 267 -8.42 -14.82 -11.08
N GLN A 268 -7.59 -14.42 -12.03
CA GLN A 268 -6.35 -13.67 -11.76
C GLN A 268 -6.58 -12.15 -11.80
N ALA A 269 -6.32 -11.44 -10.69
CA ALA A 269 -6.24 -9.98 -10.67
C ALA A 269 -4.88 -9.52 -11.25
N THR A 270 -4.90 -8.58 -12.20
CA THR A 270 -3.68 -8.00 -12.80
C THR A 270 -3.62 -6.51 -12.46
N LEU A 271 -2.63 -6.11 -11.64
CA LEU A 271 -2.33 -4.71 -11.36
C LEU A 271 -1.08 -4.30 -12.17
N THR A 272 -1.04 -3.06 -12.67
CA THR A 272 0.05 -2.59 -13.56
C THR A 272 0.52 -1.20 -13.15
N LEU A 273 1.77 -1.08 -12.70
CA LEU A 273 2.38 0.22 -12.36
C LEU A 273 3.04 0.83 -13.58
N THR A 274 2.57 2.02 -13.99
CA THR A 274 3.16 2.96 -14.97
C THR A 274 4.23 2.38 -15.91
N GLY A 275 3.86 1.33 -16.64
CA GLY A 275 4.65 0.73 -17.73
C GLY A 275 5.90 -0.09 -17.36
N LYS A 276 6.15 -0.44 -16.09
CA LYS A 276 7.37 -1.22 -15.74
C LYS A 276 7.16 -2.49 -14.90
N ILE A 277 6.10 -2.60 -14.10
CA ILE A 277 5.92 -3.76 -13.22
C ILE A 277 4.52 -4.32 -13.39
N ARG A 278 4.44 -5.60 -13.76
CA ARG A 278 3.21 -6.39 -13.85
C ARG A 278 3.26 -7.46 -12.78
N MET A 279 2.25 -7.51 -11.91
CA MET A 279 2.13 -8.58 -10.92
C MET A 279 0.85 -9.39 -11.17
N THR A 280 1.01 -10.71 -11.27
CA THR A 280 -0.08 -11.67 -11.46
C THR A 280 -0.07 -12.64 -10.29
N LEU A 281 -1.10 -12.57 -9.44
CA LEU A 281 -1.35 -13.58 -8.41
C LEU A 281 -1.94 -14.82 -9.09
N CYS A 282 -1.11 -15.84 -9.30
CA CYS A 282 -1.55 -17.18 -9.65
C CYS A 282 -1.55 -18.05 -8.37
N GLY A 283 -2.35 -19.11 -8.28
CA GLY A 283 -2.42 -20.01 -7.11
C GLY A 283 -1.12 -20.75 -6.73
N LYS A 284 0.00 -20.35 -7.32
CA LYS A 284 1.38 -20.55 -6.86
C LYS A 284 1.96 -19.15 -6.70
N ILE A 285 2.32 -18.74 -5.48
CA ILE A 285 2.80 -17.37 -5.19
C ILE A 285 3.92 -17.00 -6.17
N LYS A 286 3.62 -16.14 -7.15
CA LYS A 286 4.59 -15.54 -8.08
C LYS A 286 4.62 -14.05 -7.80
N LEU A 287 5.62 -13.61 -7.04
CA LEU A 287 5.91 -12.21 -6.74
C LEU A 287 7.29 -11.89 -7.30
N THR A 288 7.37 -11.72 -8.63
CA THR A 288 8.59 -11.26 -9.29
C THR A 288 8.29 -9.92 -9.97
N PRO A 289 8.83 -8.79 -9.48
CA PRO A 289 8.91 -7.59 -10.31
C PRO A 289 9.96 -7.87 -11.41
N GLU A 290 9.54 -7.93 -12.67
CA GLU A 290 10.46 -7.85 -13.80
C GLU A 290 10.93 -6.38 -13.90
N CYS A 291 12.05 -6.06 -13.27
CA CYS A 291 12.75 -4.79 -13.43
C CYS A 291 13.74 -4.91 -14.59
N ASP A 292 13.36 -4.52 -15.80
CA ASP A 292 14.32 -4.23 -16.86
C ASP A 292 14.98 -2.85 -16.59
N CYS A 293 15.91 -2.84 -15.65
CA CYS A 293 16.87 -1.75 -15.48
C CYS A 293 18.15 -2.08 -16.26
N HIS A 294 18.08 -2.04 -17.59
CA HIS A 294 19.29 -1.85 -18.37
C HIS A 294 19.81 -0.43 -18.12
N SER A 295 20.91 -0.35 -17.39
CA SER A 295 21.75 0.83 -17.23
C SER A 295 22.25 1.30 -18.60
N GLY A 296 21.51 2.21 -19.22
CA GLY A 296 21.99 3.04 -20.32
C GLY A 296 22.71 4.25 -19.74
N ALA A 297 24.03 4.18 -19.66
CA ALA A 297 24.87 5.35 -19.48
C ALA A 297 24.56 6.34 -20.62
N PHE A 298 24.09 7.54 -20.27
CA PHE A 298 24.17 8.70 -21.15
C PHE A 298 24.98 9.76 -20.42
N LEU A 299 26.17 10.00 -20.99
CA LEU A 299 26.96 11.21 -20.83
C LEU A 299 26.15 12.46 -21.22
#